data_AF-A0A383RA25-F1
#
_entry.id   AF-A0A383RA25-F1
#
_cell.length_a   1.000
_cell.length_b   1.000
_cell.length_c   1.000
_cell.angle_alpha   90.00
_cell.angle_beta   90.00
_cell.angle_gamma   90.00
#
_symmetry.space_group_name_H-M   'P 1'
#
loop_
_entity.id
_entity.type
_entity.pdbx_description
1 polymer ?
#
loop_
_entity_poly.entity_id
_entity_poly.type
_entity_poly.pdbx_seq_one_letter_code
_entity_poly.pdbx_strand_id
1 'polypeptide(L)'
;MKAAVSIDKFVMEYKDVPLSVYYGLMREAAMIGFQTKETVYWGEYCYELHIRNANRDYLHVFYKNFRETEGYLHTLRLETRPEHYLQFHVLLEPIRNVASSMYFVSCDVAYDVRTSLEHVVVIPMHGRRKMTHEGTTRYFGLPHQRKTNGYCRIYDKRLELWEKQKIMLDHELSRIEIVYKPDKKILLTDVHGHPPEQNKQYFAAVVPDWSELPRRRTEQICNMRDGVDMYDRRIRTGVKETLAAQYQLDFNWLAREQWESLVEVPYGVLLGAA
;
A
#
# COMPACT_ATOMS: atom_id res chain seq x y z
N MET A 1 14.55 -3.30 18.62
CA MET A 1 13.62 -2.43 17.85
C MET A 1 12.64 -3.35 17.13
N LYS A 2 11.33 -3.07 17.09
CA LYS A 2 10.37 -3.84 16.28
C LYS A 2 9.59 -2.86 15.42
N ALA A 3 9.49 -3.11 14.12
CA ALA A 3 8.74 -2.24 13.23
C ALA A 3 7.23 -2.47 13.41
N ALA A 4 6.44 -1.40 13.38
CA ALA A 4 4.99 -1.50 13.35
C ALA A 4 4.54 -1.69 11.89
N VAL A 5 3.49 -2.50 11.67
CA VAL A 5 2.95 -2.75 10.33
C VAL A 5 1.56 -2.14 10.24
N SER A 6 1.27 -1.51 9.10
CA SER A 6 -0.05 -0.98 8.77
C SER A 6 -0.34 -1.16 7.29
N ILE A 7 -1.60 -0.94 6.90
CA ILE A 7 -2.00 -0.86 5.49
C ILE A 7 -2.44 0.57 5.23
N ASP A 8 -1.71 1.31 4.39
CA ASP A 8 -2.05 2.70 4.04
C ASP A 8 -3.14 2.78 2.96
N LYS A 9 -3.35 1.68 2.23
CA LYS A 9 -4.32 1.60 1.15
C LYS A 9 -4.72 0.17 0.92
N PHE A 10 -6.02 -0.10 0.87
CA PHE A 10 -6.61 -1.40 0.61
C PHE A 10 -7.52 -1.28 -0.61
N VAL A 11 -7.35 -2.19 -1.56
CA VAL A 11 -8.06 -2.17 -2.84
C VAL A 11 -8.81 -3.47 -3.01
N MET A 12 -10.10 -3.35 -3.29
CA MET A 12 -10.99 -4.48 -3.52
C MET A 12 -11.86 -4.26 -4.75
N GLU A 13 -12.46 -5.33 -5.24
CA GLU A 13 -13.27 -5.31 -6.45
C GLU A 13 -14.53 -6.18 -6.29
N TYR A 14 -15.69 -5.57 -6.55
CA TYR A 14 -16.97 -6.25 -6.67
C TYR A 14 -17.22 -6.62 -8.13
N LYS A 15 -17.77 -7.81 -8.35
CA LYS A 15 -18.22 -8.28 -9.66
C LYS A 15 -19.71 -8.14 -9.84
N ASP A 16 -20.10 -7.94 -11.10
CA ASP A 16 -21.49 -7.92 -11.57
C ASP A 16 -22.35 -6.84 -10.92
N VAL A 17 -21.74 -5.69 -10.59
CA VAL A 17 -22.45 -4.53 -10.03
C VAL A 17 -23.11 -3.74 -11.15
N PRO A 18 -24.45 -3.65 -11.21
CA PRO A 18 -25.12 -2.91 -12.29
C PRO A 18 -24.84 -1.40 -12.23
N LEU A 19 -24.91 -0.74 -13.39
CA LEU A 19 -24.68 0.71 -13.49
C LEU A 19 -25.69 1.52 -12.66
N SER A 20 -26.92 1.03 -12.54
CA SER A 20 -27.95 1.63 -11.69
C SER A 20 -27.54 1.67 -10.22
N VAL A 21 -26.79 0.67 -9.74
CA VAL A 21 -26.28 0.61 -8.36
C VAL A 21 -25.13 1.58 -8.16
N TYR A 22 -24.25 1.77 -9.16
CA TYR A 22 -23.24 2.84 -9.13
C TYR A 22 -23.87 4.23 -9.00
N TYR A 23 -24.87 4.55 -9.83
CA TYR A 23 -25.60 5.82 -9.71
C TYR A 23 -26.39 5.95 -8.41
N GLY A 24 -26.92 4.82 -7.90
CA GLY A 24 -27.54 4.75 -6.58
C GLY A 24 -26.58 5.18 -5.46
N LEU A 25 -25.35 4.65 -5.47
CA LEU A 25 -24.29 5.03 -4.54
C LEU A 25 -23.95 6.52 -4.62
N MET A 26 -23.84 7.09 -5.83
CA MET A 26 -23.58 8.53 -5.98
C MET A 26 -24.68 9.38 -5.35
N ARG A 27 -25.94 9.03 -5.62
CA ARG A 27 -27.10 9.72 -5.05
C ARG A 27 -27.12 9.61 -3.54
N GLU A 28 -26.89 8.42 -3.00
CA GLU A 28 -26.86 8.16 -1.56
C GLU A 28 -25.76 8.97 -0.87
N ALA A 29 -24.54 8.97 -1.42
CA ALA A 29 -23.43 9.76 -0.91
C ALA A 29 -23.77 11.26 -0.85
N ALA A 30 -24.43 11.79 -1.90
CA ALA A 30 -24.87 13.19 -1.92
C ALA A 30 -25.98 13.48 -0.89
N MET A 31 -26.95 12.57 -0.71
CA MET A 31 -28.03 12.73 0.27
C MET A 31 -27.53 12.70 1.72
N ILE A 32 -26.54 11.87 2.02
CA ILE A 32 -25.87 11.81 3.33
C ILE A 32 -25.00 13.06 3.59
N GLY A 33 -24.74 13.87 2.55
CA GLY A 33 -23.94 15.08 2.65
C GLY A 33 -22.44 14.86 2.50
N PHE A 34 -22.01 13.73 1.91
CA PHE A 34 -20.61 13.54 1.55
C PHE A 34 -20.23 14.42 0.35
N GLN A 35 -18.97 14.88 0.35
CA GLN A 35 -18.41 15.58 -0.79
C GLN A 35 -18.08 14.57 -1.88
N THR A 36 -18.65 14.76 -3.06
CA THR A 36 -18.43 13.86 -4.22
C THR A 36 -17.80 14.62 -5.38
N LYS A 37 -16.82 14.00 -6.04
CA LYS A 37 -16.25 14.49 -7.30
C LYS A 37 -16.13 13.34 -8.29
N GLU A 38 -16.84 13.44 -9.41
CA GLU A 38 -16.76 12.46 -10.50
C GLU A 38 -15.83 12.94 -11.61
N THR A 39 -15.12 12.00 -12.25
CA THR A 39 -14.37 12.19 -13.48
C THR A 39 -14.70 11.04 -14.44
N VAL A 40 -15.01 11.39 -15.69
CA VAL A 40 -15.38 10.42 -16.73
C VAL A 40 -14.23 10.25 -17.71
N TYR A 41 -13.89 8.99 -18.01
CA TYR A 41 -12.82 8.61 -18.92
C TYR A 41 -13.33 7.73 -20.06
N TRP A 42 -12.63 7.79 -21.19
CA TRP A 42 -12.83 6.88 -22.34
C TRP A 42 -11.98 5.60 -22.25
N GLY A 43 -11.59 5.19 -21.05
CA GLY A 43 -10.67 4.07 -20.78
C GLY A 43 -11.33 2.88 -20.09
N GLU A 44 -10.51 2.01 -19.50
CA GLU A 44 -10.96 0.76 -18.84
C GLU A 44 -11.92 1.01 -17.66
N TYR A 45 -11.66 2.05 -16.86
CA TYR A 45 -12.59 2.55 -15.86
C TYR A 45 -13.22 3.82 -16.41
N CYS A 46 -14.51 3.75 -16.73
CA CYS A 46 -15.21 4.84 -17.39
C CYS A 46 -15.60 5.95 -16.41
N TYR A 47 -15.80 5.60 -15.14
CA TYR A 47 -16.12 6.54 -14.09
C TYR A 47 -15.17 6.37 -12.91
N GLU A 48 -14.62 7.50 -12.46
CA GLU A 48 -13.89 7.62 -11.21
C GLU A 48 -14.65 8.60 -10.31
N LEU A 49 -15.09 8.11 -9.17
CA LEU A 49 -15.80 8.89 -8.17
C LEU A 49 -14.96 8.95 -6.90
N HIS A 50 -14.67 10.17 -6.45
CA HIS A 50 -14.06 10.43 -5.16
C HIS A 50 -15.12 10.89 -4.18
N ILE A 51 -15.24 10.20 -3.05
CA ILE A 51 -16.16 10.51 -1.96
C ILE A 51 -15.34 10.87 -0.73
N ARG A 52 -15.74 11.93 -0.01
CA ARG A 52 -15.10 12.34 1.23
C ARG A 52 -16.11 12.78 2.28
N ASN A 53 -15.92 12.37 3.52
CA ASN A 53 -16.73 12.82 4.65
C ASN A 53 -16.10 14.05 5.35
N ALA A 54 -16.77 14.56 6.39
CA ALA A 54 -16.31 15.72 7.17
C ALA A 54 -14.98 15.46 7.92
N ASN A 55 -14.75 14.22 8.35
CA ASN A 55 -13.53 13.78 9.04
C ASN A 55 -12.34 13.57 8.10
N ARG A 56 -12.52 13.86 6.81
CA ARG A 56 -11.51 13.69 5.75
C ARG A 56 -11.24 12.24 5.36
N ASP A 57 -11.99 11.27 5.88
CA ASP A 57 -12.00 9.91 5.36
C ASP A 57 -12.47 9.95 3.91
N TYR A 58 -11.90 9.08 3.09
CA TYR A 58 -12.15 9.07 1.65
C TYR A 58 -12.54 7.70 1.15
N LEU A 59 -13.21 7.64 0.01
CA LEU A 59 -13.44 6.42 -0.75
C LEU A 59 -13.31 6.75 -2.23
N HIS A 60 -12.37 6.09 -2.91
CA HIS A 60 -12.29 6.12 -4.37
C HIS A 60 -13.06 4.93 -4.93
N VAL A 61 -13.97 5.23 -5.86
CA VAL A 61 -14.79 4.25 -6.57
C VAL A 61 -14.43 4.33 -8.04
N PHE A 62 -14.03 3.20 -8.63
CA PHE A 62 -13.78 3.09 -10.05
C PHE A 62 -14.77 2.11 -10.66
N TYR A 63 -15.56 2.57 -11.62
CA TYR A 63 -16.56 1.74 -12.29
C TYR A 63 -16.18 1.46 -13.75
N LYS A 64 -16.16 0.17 -14.11
CA LYS A 64 -15.83 -0.30 -15.45
C LYS A 64 -17.09 -0.60 -16.27
N ASN A 65 -17.10 -0.04 -17.49
CA ASN A 65 -17.99 -0.30 -18.63
C ASN A 65 -19.42 0.32 -18.58
N PHE A 66 -19.71 1.23 -19.52
CA PHE A 66 -21.05 1.78 -19.80
C PHE A 66 -21.75 1.11 -21.01
N ARG A 67 -21.04 0.27 -21.79
CA ARG A 67 -21.52 -0.27 -23.08
C ARG A 67 -22.11 -1.66 -23.02
N GLU A 68 -21.96 -2.38 -21.91
CA GLU A 68 -22.67 -3.64 -21.73
C GLU A 68 -23.93 -3.37 -20.91
N THR A 69 -25.08 -3.62 -21.51
CA THR A 69 -26.37 -3.66 -20.84
C THR A 69 -26.67 -5.04 -20.27
N GLU A 70 -25.95 -6.08 -20.72
CA GLU A 70 -26.04 -7.47 -20.26
C GLU A 70 -24.65 -8.15 -20.40
N GLY A 71 -23.98 -8.44 -19.28
CA GLY A 71 -22.68 -9.15 -19.29
C GLY A 71 -21.90 -9.11 -17.97
N TYR A 72 -21.20 -10.22 -17.66
CA TYR A 72 -20.45 -10.49 -16.43
C TYR A 72 -19.11 -9.71 -16.29
N LEU A 73 -19.02 -8.50 -16.83
CA LEU A 73 -17.79 -7.69 -16.83
C LEU A 73 -17.90 -6.40 -16.00
N HIS A 74 -19.06 -6.11 -15.43
CA HIS A 74 -19.25 -4.96 -14.55
C HIS A 74 -18.40 -5.13 -13.29
N THR A 75 -17.49 -4.19 -13.12
CA THR A 75 -16.48 -4.28 -12.09
C THR A 75 -16.41 -2.94 -11.38
N LEU A 76 -16.85 -2.93 -10.12
CA LEU A 76 -16.75 -1.77 -9.24
C LEU A 76 -15.56 -2.00 -8.30
N ARG A 77 -14.53 -1.16 -8.42
CA ARG A 77 -13.35 -1.21 -7.55
C ARG A 77 -13.43 -0.12 -6.51
N LEU A 78 -13.10 -0.47 -5.27
CA LEU A 78 -12.94 0.45 -4.17
C LEU A 78 -11.48 0.57 -3.76
N GLU A 79 -11.06 1.77 -3.41
CA GLU A 79 -9.74 2.08 -2.89
C GLU A 79 -9.85 3.09 -1.74
N THR A 80 -9.41 2.70 -0.55
CA THR A 80 -9.33 3.56 0.64
C THR A 80 -8.36 3.00 1.69
N ARG A 81 -8.20 3.66 2.84
CA ARG A 81 -7.56 3.08 4.02
C ARG A 81 -8.47 2.02 4.67
N PRO A 82 -7.91 0.96 5.27
CA PRO A 82 -8.70 -0.08 5.94
C PRO A 82 -9.76 0.46 6.90
N GLU A 83 -9.38 1.40 7.77
CA GLU A 83 -10.23 1.97 8.81
C GLU A 83 -11.35 2.86 8.26
N HIS A 84 -11.17 3.41 7.06
CA HIS A 84 -12.18 4.28 6.44
C HIS A 84 -13.40 3.49 5.94
N TYR A 85 -13.28 2.18 5.65
CA TYR A 85 -14.42 1.39 5.16
C TYR A 85 -15.63 1.48 6.09
N LEU A 86 -15.40 1.50 7.41
CA LEU A 86 -16.44 1.62 8.42
C LEU A 86 -17.28 2.90 8.24
N GLN A 87 -16.66 3.99 7.80
CA GLN A 87 -17.31 5.29 7.61
C GLN A 87 -18.21 5.32 6.37
N PHE A 88 -18.05 4.34 5.47
CA PHE A 88 -18.81 4.24 4.22
C PHE A 88 -19.75 3.04 4.19
N HIS A 89 -19.91 2.28 5.29
CA HIS A 89 -20.66 1.02 5.30
C HIS A 89 -22.07 1.11 4.69
N VAL A 90 -22.79 2.22 4.95
CA VAL A 90 -24.13 2.50 4.38
C VAL A 90 -24.11 2.52 2.84
N LEU A 91 -23.04 3.04 2.23
CA LEU A 91 -22.88 3.06 0.77
C LEU A 91 -22.54 1.69 0.19
N LEU A 92 -21.96 0.79 1.00
CA LEU A 92 -21.44 -0.50 0.54
C LEU A 92 -22.50 -1.59 0.55
N GLU A 93 -23.51 -1.48 1.42
CA GLU A 93 -24.57 -2.47 1.56
C GLU A 93 -25.34 -2.73 0.24
N PRO A 94 -25.82 -1.71 -0.51
CA PRO A 94 -26.49 -1.95 -1.78
C PRO A 94 -25.60 -2.63 -2.83
N ILE A 95 -24.29 -2.36 -2.81
CA ILE A 95 -23.33 -3.00 -3.72
C ILE A 95 -23.18 -4.48 -3.36
N ARG A 96 -23.00 -4.77 -2.07
CA ARG A 96 -22.86 -6.15 -1.56
C ARG A 96 -24.06 -7.02 -1.92
N ASN A 97 -25.26 -6.47 -1.85
CA ASN A 97 -26.49 -7.21 -2.13
C ASN A 97 -26.66 -7.65 -3.59
N VAL A 98 -25.95 -7.02 -4.52
CA VAL A 98 -26.04 -7.34 -5.96
C VAL A 98 -24.80 -8.02 -6.51
N ALA A 99 -23.64 -7.87 -5.84
CA ALA A 99 -22.39 -8.38 -6.35
C ALA A 99 -22.34 -9.91 -6.28
N SER A 100 -21.90 -10.54 -7.37
CA SER A 100 -21.74 -12.01 -7.43
C SER A 100 -20.54 -12.51 -6.63
N SER A 101 -19.52 -11.66 -6.48
CA SER A 101 -18.27 -11.99 -5.81
C SER A 101 -17.47 -10.74 -5.45
N MET A 102 -16.58 -10.89 -4.48
CA MET A 102 -15.72 -9.84 -3.94
C MET A 102 -14.28 -10.31 -3.89
N TYR A 103 -13.38 -9.50 -4.42
CA TYR A 103 -11.97 -9.83 -4.53
C TYR A 103 -11.08 -8.79 -3.89
N PHE A 104 -10.12 -9.25 -3.09
CA PHE A 104 -8.94 -8.46 -2.76
C PHE A 104 -8.03 -8.33 -3.99
N VAL A 105 -7.62 -7.10 -4.28
CA VAL A 105 -6.84 -6.75 -5.48
C VAL A 105 -5.40 -6.40 -5.13
N SER A 106 -5.20 -5.55 -4.13
CA SER A 106 -3.87 -5.10 -3.69
C SER A 106 -3.97 -4.27 -2.40
N CYS A 107 -2.86 -4.10 -1.72
CA CYS A 107 -2.72 -3.09 -0.68
C CYS A 107 -1.31 -2.47 -0.64
N ASP A 108 -1.17 -1.32 -0.01
CA ASP A 108 0.11 -0.70 0.27
C ASP A 108 0.47 -1.02 1.73
N VAL A 109 1.43 -1.92 1.94
CA VAL A 109 1.87 -2.36 3.26
C VAL A 109 2.97 -1.42 3.75
N ALA A 110 2.77 -0.81 4.91
CA ALA A 110 3.68 0.15 5.50
C ALA A 110 4.37 -0.44 6.74
N TYR A 111 5.69 -0.33 6.78
CA TYR A 111 6.55 -0.74 7.88
C TYR A 111 7.18 0.50 8.51
N ASP A 112 6.74 0.82 9.73
CA ASP A 112 7.19 1.97 10.49
C ASP A 112 8.34 1.58 11.41
N VAL A 113 9.46 2.27 11.26
CA VAL A 113 10.70 2.03 11.99
C VAL A 113 11.04 3.28 12.79
N ARG A 114 11.14 3.15 14.12
CA ARG A 114 11.45 4.25 15.05
C ARG A 114 12.93 4.62 15.02
N THR A 115 13.36 5.20 13.91
CA THR A 115 14.72 5.67 13.65
C THR A 115 14.70 6.69 12.50
N SER A 116 15.76 7.48 12.35
CA SER A 116 15.90 8.39 11.20
C SER A 116 16.16 7.62 9.90
N LEU A 117 15.80 8.25 8.78
CA LEU A 117 15.82 7.65 7.44
C LEU A 117 17.24 7.25 6.97
N GLU A 118 18.26 7.88 7.55
CA GLU A 118 19.67 7.57 7.26
C GLU A 118 20.05 6.17 7.74
N HIS A 119 19.48 5.68 8.83
CA HIS A 119 19.78 4.35 9.38
C HIS A 119 19.02 3.22 8.69
N VAL A 120 18.03 3.55 7.86
CA VAL A 120 17.21 2.56 7.14
C VAL A 120 17.85 2.24 5.78
N VAL A 121 18.25 0.97 5.62
CA VAL A 121 18.83 0.46 4.37
C VAL A 121 17.87 -0.55 3.75
N VAL A 122 17.46 -0.30 2.51
CA VAL A 122 16.62 -1.22 1.73
C VAL A 122 17.31 -1.51 0.41
N ILE A 123 17.47 -2.78 0.08
CA ILE A 123 18.17 -3.25 -1.11
C ILE A 123 17.21 -4.16 -1.89
N PRO A 124 16.84 -3.86 -3.14
CA PRO A 124 16.03 -4.76 -3.94
C PRO A 124 16.76 -6.08 -4.11
N MET A 125 16.04 -7.21 -4.09
CA MET A 125 16.62 -8.54 -4.29
C MET A 125 17.13 -8.70 -5.72
N HIS A 126 16.39 -8.15 -6.69
CA HIS A 126 16.75 -8.15 -8.09
C HIS A 126 17.17 -6.75 -8.55
N GLY A 127 18.30 -6.63 -9.27
CA GLY A 127 18.84 -5.35 -9.76
C GLY A 127 18.01 -4.67 -10.85
N ARG A 128 16.76 -5.11 -11.07
CA ARG A 128 15.88 -4.60 -12.14
C ARG A 128 15.15 -3.32 -11.76
N ARG A 129 15.01 -3.02 -10.46
CA ARG A 129 14.32 -1.81 -9.98
C ARG A 129 15.32 -0.69 -9.77
N LYS A 130 15.29 0.31 -10.66
CA LYS A 130 16.05 1.55 -10.50
C LYS A 130 15.47 2.35 -9.34
N MET A 131 16.36 3.01 -8.59
CA MET A 131 15.95 3.94 -7.55
C MET A 131 15.88 5.37 -8.11
N THR A 132 14.86 6.12 -7.69
CA THR A 132 14.71 7.55 -7.96
C THR A 132 14.43 8.30 -6.66
N HIS A 133 14.72 9.59 -6.62
CA HIS A 133 14.49 10.44 -5.45
C HIS A 133 13.50 11.55 -5.76
N GLU A 134 12.69 11.92 -4.76
CA GLU A 134 11.87 13.13 -4.73
C GLU A 134 12.02 13.75 -3.34
N GLY A 135 12.77 14.85 -3.23
CA GLY A 135 13.23 15.34 -1.93
C GLY A 135 14.00 14.26 -1.17
N THR A 136 13.60 13.99 0.08
CA THR A 136 14.18 12.93 0.92
C THR A 136 13.60 11.55 0.65
N THR A 137 12.54 11.45 -0.16
CA THR A 137 11.86 10.17 -0.43
C THR A 137 12.60 9.38 -1.50
N ARG A 138 12.83 8.10 -1.21
CA ARG A 138 13.45 7.13 -2.11
C ARG A 138 12.37 6.22 -2.71
N TYR A 139 12.40 6.00 -4.01
CA TYR A 139 11.44 5.14 -4.71
C TYR A 139 12.15 4.05 -5.51
N PHE A 140 11.70 2.81 -5.36
CA PHE A 140 12.10 1.70 -6.22
C PHE A 140 11.03 1.37 -7.25
N GLY A 141 11.32 1.67 -8.51
CA GLY A 141 10.40 1.55 -9.63
C GLY A 141 9.98 2.91 -10.20
N LEU A 142 9.51 2.90 -11.44
CA LEU A 142 9.11 4.10 -12.17
C LEU A 142 7.70 4.55 -11.77
N PRO A 143 7.31 5.82 -11.97
CA PRO A 143 5.98 6.32 -11.59
C PRO A 143 4.81 5.51 -12.16
N HIS A 144 4.91 5.02 -13.40
CA HIS A 144 3.88 4.18 -14.01
C HIS A 144 3.77 2.77 -13.36
N GLN A 145 4.77 2.37 -12.57
CA GLN A 145 4.81 1.10 -11.85
C GLN A 145 4.21 1.18 -10.44
N ARG A 146 3.70 2.35 -10.01
CA ARG A 146 3.07 2.58 -8.68
C ARG A 146 1.96 1.58 -8.32
N LYS A 147 1.32 0.96 -9.32
CA LYS A 147 0.25 -0.04 -9.14
C LYS A 147 0.72 -1.49 -9.34
N THR A 148 2.03 -1.72 -9.36
CA THR A 148 2.63 -3.05 -9.59
C THR A 148 3.14 -3.63 -8.28
N ASN A 149 3.06 -4.96 -8.16
CA ASN A 149 3.57 -5.68 -7.00
C ASN A 149 5.03 -5.31 -6.75
N GLY A 150 5.37 -5.02 -5.50
CA GLY A 150 6.71 -4.66 -5.06
C GLY A 150 7.17 -3.26 -5.47
N TYR A 151 6.30 -2.35 -5.93
CA TYR A 151 6.67 -0.93 -5.93
C TYR A 151 6.94 -0.51 -4.48
N CYS A 152 8.04 0.20 -4.24
CA CYS A 152 8.46 0.53 -2.88
C CYS A 152 8.83 2.01 -2.77
N ARG A 153 8.42 2.62 -1.64
CA ARG A 153 8.74 3.99 -1.25
C ARG A 153 9.30 3.99 0.16
N ILE A 154 10.34 4.77 0.40
CA ILE A 154 10.98 4.89 1.71
C ILE A 154 11.16 6.36 2.01
N TYR A 155 10.69 6.80 3.16
CA TYR A 155 10.63 8.23 3.48
C TYR A 155 10.63 8.50 4.99
N ASP A 156 10.93 9.74 5.31
CA ASP A 156 10.76 10.28 6.66
C ASP A 156 9.27 10.50 6.93
N LYS A 157 8.70 9.62 7.76
CA LYS A 157 7.27 9.64 8.08
C LYS A 157 6.93 10.78 9.03
N ARG A 158 7.86 11.12 9.93
CA ARG A 158 7.70 12.26 10.83
C ARG A 158 7.55 13.56 10.05
N LEU A 159 8.44 13.79 9.07
CA LEU A 159 8.37 14.94 8.19
C LEU A 159 7.08 14.95 7.37
N GLU A 160 6.69 13.80 6.80
CA GLU A 160 5.47 13.68 5.99
C GLU A 160 4.19 14.00 6.78
N LEU A 161 4.09 13.52 8.02
CA LEU A 161 2.97 13.80 8.92
C LEU A 161 2.90 15.29 9.29
N TRP A 162 4.03 15.93 9.54
CA TRP A 162 4.07 17.36 9.82
C TRP A 162 3.67 18.19 8.59
N GLU A 163 4.25 17.89 7.42
CA GLU A 163 4.00 18.66 6.20
C GLU A 163 2.55 18.56 5.74
N LYS A 164 1.99 17.34 5.72
CA LYS A 164 0.64 17.10 5.17
C LYS A 164 -0.49 17.18 6.18
N GLN A 165 -0.24 16.77 7.43
CA GLN A 165 -1.30 16.62 8.44
C GLN A 165 -1.12 17.56 9.64
N LYS A 166 0.02 18.27 9.73
CA LYS A 166 0.38 19.12 10.88
C LYS A 166 0.45 18.34 12.20
N ILE A 167 0.74 17.05 12.11
CA ILE A 167 0.97 16.18 13.26
C ILE A 167 2.46 16.21 13.58
N MET A 168 2.80 16.63 14.80
CA MET A 168 4.17 16.66 15.31
C MET A 168 4.44 15.40 16.13
N LEU A 169 5.50 14.67 15.80
CA LEU A 169 6.01 13.56 16.61
C LEU A 169 7.26 14.01 17.37
N ASP A 170 7.40 13.53 18.60
CA ASP A 170 8.53 13.77 19.50
C ASP A 170 9.71 12.81 19.28
N HIS A 171 9.58 11.88 18.33
CA HIS A 171 10.57 10.86 18.01
C HIS A 171 10.75 10.69 16.50
N GLU A 172 11.91 10.21 16.07
CA GLU A 172 12.18 9.89 14.67
C GLU A 172 11.35 8.69 14.18
N LEU A 173 10.82 8.81 12.97
CA LEU A 173 10.00 7.77 12.35
C LEU A 173 10.24 7.71 10.85
N SER A 174 10.73 6.57 10.39
CA SER A 174 10.90 6.26 8.97
C SER A 174 9.88 5.22 8.55
N ARG A 175 9.38 5.32 7.31
CA ARG A 175 8.44 4.34 6.76
C ARG A 175 8.98 3.72 5.48
N ILE A 176 8.84 2.41 5.38
CA ILE A 176 9.01 1.63 4.15
C ILE A 176 7.62 1.18 3.72
N GLU A 177 7.18 1.57 2.54
CA GLU A 177 5.87 1.24 2.00
C GLU A 177 6.05 0.39 0.75
N ILE A 178 5.49 -0.82 0.74
CA ILE A 178 5.63 -1.79 -0.35
C ILE A 178 4.24 -2.21 -0.82
N VAL A 179 3.99 -2.02 -2.11
CA VAL A 179 2.75 -2.48 -2.76
C VAL A 179 2.72 -4.00 -2.77
N TYR A 180 1.74 -4.58 -2.11
CA TYR A 180 1.36 -5.98 -2.25
C TYR A 180 0.26 -6.11 -3.29
N LYS A 181 0.56 -6.81 -4.39
CA LYS A 181 -0.44 -7.16 -5.40
C LYS A 181 -0.24 -8.62 -5.80
N PRO A 182 -1.15 -9.53 -5.41
CA PRO A 182 -1.04 -10.94 -5.78
C PRO A 182 -1.16 -11.12 -7.29
N ASP A 183 -0.55 -12.17 -7.83
CA ASP A 183 -0.56 -12.46 -9.27
C ASP A 183 -1.97 -12.82 -9.78
N LYS A 184 -2.78 -13.40 -8.89
CA LYS A 184 -4.21 -13.63 -9.07
C LYS A 184 -4.97 -12.90 -7.96
N LYS A 185 -6.13 -12.35 -8.29
CA LYS A 185 -7.04 -11.80 -7.28
C LYS A 185 -7.41 -12.88 -6.28
N ILE A 186 -7.52 -12.49 -5.02
CA ILE A 186 -7.86 -13.38 -3.91
C ILE A 186 -9.32 -13.12 -3.57
N LEU A 187 -10.14 -14.15 -3.36
CA LEU A 187 -11.50 -13.95 -2.84
C LEU A 187 -11.41 -13.26 -1.49
N LEU A 188 -12.26 -12.28 -1.22
CA LEU A 188 -12.18 -11.55 0.04
C LEU A 188 -12.31 -12.49 1.25
N THR A 189 -13.11 -13.56 1.12
CA THR A 189 -13.29 -14.62 2.13
C THR A 189 -12.00 -15.32 2.53
N ASP A 190 -11.00 -15.32 1.65
CA ASP A 190 -9.75 -16.07 1.82
C ASP A 190 -8.58 -15.16 2.23
N VAL A 191 -8.80 -13.83 2.31
CA VAL A 191 -7.73 -12.84 2.42
C VAL A 191 -6.79 -13.07 3.61
N HIS A 192 -7.30 -13.55 4.75
CA HIS A 192 -6.50 -13.85 5.95
C HIS A 192 -5.42 -14.91 5.68
N GLY A 193 -5.67 -15.86 4.77
CA GLY A 193 -4.72 -16.90 4.38
C GLY A 193 -3.60 -16.44 3.43
N HIS A 194 -3.62 -15.17 3.01
CA HIS A 194 -2.72 -14.64 1.98
C HIS A 194 -1.94 -13.39 2.43
N PRO A 195 -1.09 -13.49 3.47
CA PRO A 195 -0.19 -12.41 3.82
C PRO A 195 0.84 -12.13 2.71
N PRO A 196 1.36 -10.89 2.63
CA PRO A 196 2.36 -10.53 1.63
C PRO A 196 3.69 -11.25 1.87
N GLU A 197 4.33 -11.67 0.78
CA GLU A 197 5.72 -12.14 0.80
C GLU A 197 6.60 -11.08 0.15
N GLN A 198 7.16 -10.18 0.95
CA GLN A 198 7.91 -9.00 0.48
C GLN A 198 9.44 -9.15 0.56
N ASN A 199 9.96 -10.16 1.29
CA ASN A 199 11.41 -10.44 1.34
C ASN A 199 11.95 -10.95 -0.01
N LYS A 200 11.09 -11.47 -0.90
CA LYS A 200 11.51 -11.85 -2.26
C LYS A 200 11.78 -10.65 -3.15
N GLN A 201 11.25 -9.47 -2.81
CA GLN A 201 11.42 -8.22 -3.55
C GLN A 201 12.53 -7.38 -2.92
N TYR A 202 12.63 -7.34 -1.59
CA TYR A 202 13.56 -6.46 -0.86
C TYR A 202 14.21 -7.15 0.33
N PHE A 203 15.48 -6.80 0.55
CA PHE A 203 16.17 -6.97 1.83
C PHE A 203 16.16 -5.63 2.56
N ALA A 204 15.95 -5.62 3.87
CA ALA A 204 16.02 -4.40 4.67
C ALA A 204 16.67 -4.63 6.02
N ALA A 205 17.41 -3.62 6.47
CA ALA A 205 18.08 -3.62 7.76
C ALA A 205 18.16 -2.19 8.32
N VAL A 206 18.30 -2.09 9.64
CA VAL A 206 18.59 -0.85 10.36
C VAL A 206 20.04 -0.91 10.83
N VAL A 207 20.82 0.12 10.50
CA VAL A 207 22.20 0.29 10.96
C VAL A 207 22.19 1.30 12.11
N PRO A 208 22.14 0.88 13.38
CA PRO A 208 22.04 1.81 14.51
C PRO A 208 23.31 2.65 14.69
N ASP A 209 24.48 2.06 14.46
CA ASP A 209 25.77 2.74 14.56
C ASP A 209 26.64 2.43 13.33
N TRP A 210 26.96 3.48 12.57
CA TRP A 210 27.79 3.38 11.37
C TRP A 210 29.28 3.18 11.68
N SER A 211 29.71 3.49 12.90
CA SER A 211 31.10 3.39 13.33
C SER A 211 31.55 1.95 13.58
N GLU A 212 30.61 1.04 13.86
CA GLU A 212 30.86 -0.40 14.03
C GLU A 212 31.15 -1.12 12.70
N LEU A 213 30.87 -0.46 11.57
CA LEU A 213 31.08 -1.02 10.24
C LEU A 213 32.42 -0.57 9.66
N PRO A 214 33.15 -1.46 8.95
CA PRO A 214 34.37 -1.07 8.26
C PRO A 214 34.09 0.07 7.27
N ARG A 215 34.93 1.10 7.24
CA ARG A 215 34.75 2.30 6.41
C ARG A 215 34.33 2.00 4.97
N ARG A 216 35.01 1.05 4.31
CA ARG A 216 34.69 0.63 2.94
C ARG A 216 33.28 0.02 2.82
N ARG A 217 32.82 -0.73 3.82
CA ARG A 217 31.47 -1.28 3.86
C ARG A 217 30.44 -0.19 4.10
N THR A 218 30.71 0.75 5.01
CA THR A 218 29.87 1.92 5.24
C THR A 218 29.64 2.70 3.95
N GLU A 219 30.70 3.02 3.21
CA GLU A 219 30.61 3.71 1.92
C GLU A 219 29.75 2.92 0.91
N GLN A 220 29.95 1.61 0.78
CA GLN A 220 29.16 0.75 -0.10
C GLN A 220 27.67 0.71 0.28
N ILE A 221 27.38 0.62 1.58
CA ILE A 221 26.02 0.58 2.10
C ILE A 221 25.32 1.92 1.85
N CYS A 222 25.98 3.05 2.16
CA CYS A 222 25.45 4.38 1.88
C CYS A 222 25.18 4.58 0.38
N ASN A 223 26.11 4.18 -0.48
CA ASN A 223 25.93 4.29 -1.93
C ASN A 223 24.74 3.47 -2.44
N MET A 224 24.49 2.28 -1.89
CA MET A 224 23.30 1.49 -2.23
C MET A 224 22.02 2.08 -1.66
N ARG A 225 22.06 2.53 -0.40
CA ARG A 225 20.95 3.19 0.30
C ARG A 225 20.48 4.42 -0.46
N ASP A 226 21.41 5.22 -0.97
CA ASP A 226 21.17 6.48 -1.68
C ASP A 226 21.18 6.31 -3.20
N GLY A 227 21.37 5.08 -3.70
CA GLY A 227 21.22 4.74 -5.13
C GLY A 227 22.27 5.35 -6.04
N VAL A 228 23.41 5.74 -5.45
CA VAL A 228 24.60 6.22 -6.16
C VAL A 228 25.24 5.07 -6.93
N ASP A 229 25.37 3.90 -6.30
CA ASP A 229 25.87 2.69 -6.93
C ASP A 229 25.12 1.46 -6.40
N MET A 230 24.63 0.63 -7.31
CA MET A 230 23.94 -0.61 -6.97
C MET A 230 24.89 -1.80 -6.84
N TYR A 231 26.12 -1.66 -7.34
CA TYR A 231 27.17 -2.67 -7.39
C TYR A 231 26.78 -4.01 -8.04
N ASP A 232 27.78 -4.84 -8.31
CA ASP A 232 27.58 -6.19 -8.80
C ASP A 232 26.98 -7.13 -7.72
N ARG A 233 26.65 -8.37 -8.14
CA ARG A 233 26.08 -9.37 -7.22
C ARG A 233 27.00 -9.69 -6.05
N ARG A 234 28.32 -9.74 -6.26
CA ARG A 234 29.31 -10.13 -5.24
C ARG A 234 29.36 -9.10 -4.11
N ILE A 235 29.45 -7.83 -4.46
CA ILE A 235 29.47 -6.73 -3.49
C ILE A 235 28.14 -6.68 -2.73
N ARG A 236 27.01 -6.79 -3.43
CA ARG A 236 25.68 -6.80 -2.82
C ARG A 236 25.51 -7.95 -1.82
N THR A 237 25.98 -9.15 -2.16
CA THR A 237 25.96 -10.29 -1.23
C THR A 237 26.77 -10.00 0.01
N GLY A 238 28.02 -9.53 -0.14
CA GLY A 238 28.87 -9.21 1.00
C GLY A 238 28.33 -8.07 1.88
N VAL A 239 27.61 -7.11 1.30
CA VAL A 239 26.90 -6.09 2.09
C VAL A 239 25.72 -6.68 2.86
N LYS A 240 24.91 -7.55 2.23
CA LYS A 240 23.82 -8.22 2.93
C LYS A 240 24.31 -9.08 4.09
N GLU A 241 25.41 -9.81 3.92
CA GLU A 241 26.05 -10.58 4.99
C GLU A 241 26.51 -9.68 6.14
N THR A 242 27.10 -8.51 5.81
CA THR A 242 27.48 -7.51 6.82
C THR A 242 26.26 -6.98 7.58
N LEU A 243 25.17 -6.70 6.87
CA LEU A 243 23.92 -6.19 7.44
C LEU A 243 23.08 -7.26 8.16
N ALA A 244 23.30 -8.55 7.88
CA ALA A 244 22.59 -9.64 8.56
C ALA A 244 22.98 -9.76 10.05
N ALA A 245 24.15 -9.24 10.43
CA ALA A 245 24.54 -9.10 11.84
C ALA A 245 23.87 -7.91 12.56
N GLN A 246 23.19 -7.04 11.80
CA GLN A 246 22.45 -5.89 12.32
C GLN A 246 20.97 -6.24 12.51
N TYR A 247 20.15 -5.27 12.93
CA TYR A 247 18.71 -5.48 13.03
C TYR A 247 18.08 -5.60 11.63
N GLN A 248 17.81 -6.83 11.22
CA GLN A 248 17.14 -7.14 9.96
C GLN A 248 15.62 -6.95 10.09
N LEU A 249 15.04 -6.28 9.10
CA LEU A 249 13.59 -6.16 8.95
C LEU A 249 13.08 -7.33 8.10
N ASP A 250 12.54 -8.36 8.76
CA ASP A 250 11.86 -9.45 8.08
C ASP A 250 10.41 -9.06 7.76
N PHE A 251 10.18 -8.55 6.54
CA PHE A 251 8.84 -8.12 6.09
C PHE A 251 7.83 -9.28 6.11
N ASN A 252 8.24 -10.47 5.67
CA ASN A 252 7.36 -11.65 5.65
C ASN A 252 6.89 -11.99 7.06
N TRP A 253 7.81 -12.04 8.03
CA TRP A 253 7.46 -12.35 9.42
C TRP A 253 6.58 -11.25 10.02
N LEU A 254 6.99 -9.98 9.90
CA LEU A 254 6.26 -8.83 10.43
C LEU A 254 4.83 -8.76 9.88
N ALA A 255 4.67 -8.95 8.57
CA ALA A 255 3.37 -8.94 7.93
C ALA A 255 2.53 -10.12 8.37
N ARG A 256 3.06 -11.36 8.35
CA ARG A 256 2.32 -12.56 8.78
C ARG A 256 1.81 -12.46 10.20
N GLU A 257 2.61 -11.91 11.11
CA GLU A 257 2.24 -11.75 12.52
C GLU A 257 1.05 -10.80 12.70
N GLN A 258 0.94 -9.74 11.88
CA GLN A 258 -0.09 -8.70 12.02
C GLN A 258 -1.22 -8.82 11.00
N TRP A 259 -1.07 -9.68 9.98
CA TRP A 259 -1.92 -9.70 8.79
C TRP A 259 -3.41 -9.83 9.12
N GLU A 260 -3.75 -10.80 9.98
CA GLU A 260 -5.12 -11.07 10.39
C GLU A 260 -5.78 -9.80 10.95
N SER A 261 -5.12 -9.16 11.92
CA SER A 261 -5.61 -7.91 12.52
C SER A 261 -5.72 -6.74 11.52
N LEU A 262 -4.81 -6.67 10.54
CA LEU A 262 -4.77 -5.59 9.56
C LEU A 262 -5.90 -5.69 8.52
N VAL A 263 -6.35 -6.90 8.21
CA VAL A 263 -7.42 -7.14 7.22
C VAL A 263 -8.79 -7.33 7.86
N GLU A 264 -8.86 -7.52 9.17
CA GLU A 264 -10.11 -7.83 9.87
C GLU A 264 -11.19 -6.75 9.71
N VAL A 265 -10.84 -5.48 9.97
CA VAL A 265 -11.77 -4.36 9.85
C VAL A 265 -12.33 -4.23 8.41
N PRO A 266 -11.49 -4.11 7.36
CA PRO A 266 -12.04 -4.04 6.01
C PRO A 266 -12.80 -5.32 5.64
N TYR A 267 -12.33 -6.51 6.03
CA TYR A 267 -13.03 -7.77 5.78
C TYR A 267 -14.44 -7.77 6.35
N GLY A 268 -14.59 -7.47 7.65
CA GLY A 268 -15.88 -7.49 8.34
C GLY A 268 -16.87 -6.48 7.74
N VAL A 269 -16.44 -5.24 7.53
CA VAL A 269 -17.31 -4.19 6.96
C VAL A 269 -17.73 -4.53 5.53
N LEU A 270 -16.79 -5.00 4.71
CA LEU A 270 -17.05 -5.33 3.31
C LEU A 270 -18.00 -6.51 3.16
N LEU A 271 -17.88 -7.53 4.01
CA LEU A 271 -18.79 -8.68 4.03
C LEU A 271 -20.11 -8.42 4.78
N GLY A 272 -20.22 -7.31 5.51
CA GLY A 272 -21.43 -6.97 6.28
C GLY A 272 -21.55 -7.70 7.61
N ALA A 273 -20.41 -8.07 8.20
CA ALA A 273 -20.31 -8.75 9.49
C ALA A 273 -19.91 -7.80 10.65
N ALA A 274 -19.73 -6.50 10.37
CA ALA A 274 -19.28 -5.47 11.31
C ALA A 274 -20.35 -4.42 11.59
#